data_AF-A0A2V9FVT2-F1
#
_entry.id   AF-A0A2V9FVT2-F1
#
_cell.length_a   1.000
_cell.length_b   1.000
_cell.length_c   1.000
_cell.angle_alpha   90.00
_cell.angle_beta   90.00
_cell.angle_gamma   90.00
#
_symmetry.space_group_name_H-M   'P 1'
#
loop_
_entity.id
_entity.type
_entity.pdbx_description
1 polymer ?
#
loop_
_entity_poly.entity_id
_entity_poly.type
_entity_poly.pdbx_seq_one_letter_code
_entity_poly.pdbx_strand_id
1 'polypeptide(L)'
;MRSCLIAKFAKLLALATDREALIRYLLRGQAKLAGGALPPDHWAAEPNVAQYPYDPARAEQVLDAAGFPRKQDGIRAHLTLKCSTEEQARLIGAAFQEQWRRVGIQLELRPLELATLFSDVASAGLAPTPIRTFLNMLSRRSAFRRTAPIAGTIATLA
;
A
#
# COMPACT_ATOMS: atom_id res chain seq x y z
N MET A 1 -11.75 13.74 -1.36
CA MET A 1 -10.72 14.08 -2.38
C MET A 1 -9.35 13.44 -2.14
N ARG A 2 -8.82 13.36 -0.90
CA ARG A 2 -7.47 12.80 -0.63
C ARG A 2 -7.25 11.34 -1.06
N SER A 3 -8.27 10.49 -1.00
CA SER A 3 -8.18 9.06 -1.37
C SER A 3 -7.91 8.84 -2.87
N CYS A 4 -8.32 9.78 -3.73
CA CYS A 4 -8.06 9.69 -5.17
C CYS A 4 -6.61 10.06 -5.50
N LEU A 5 -5.99 10.95 -4.71
CA LEU A 5 -4.62 11.38 -4.92
C LEU A 5 -3.63 10.23 -4.67
N ILE A 6 -3.81 9.48 -3.59
CA ILE A 6 -2.96 8.33 -3.26
C ILE A 6 -3.05 7.26 -4.35
N ALA A 7 -4.27 6.93 -4.80
CA ALA A 7 -4.47 5.95 -5.86
C ALA A 7 -3.85 6.39 -7.20
N LYS A 8 -3.90 7.68 -7.54
CA LYS A 8 -3.23 8.24 -8.73
C LYS A 8 -1.70 8.18 -8.59
N PHE A 9 -1.18 8.48 -7.41
CA PHE A 9 0.24 8.45 -7.13
C PHE A 9 0.83 7.03 -7.20
N ALA A 10 0.11 6.02 -6.71
CA ALA A 10 0.51 4.62 -6.85
C ALA A 10 0.60 4.19 -8.33
N LYS A 11 -0.38 4.58 -9.15
CA LYS A 11 -0.38 4.29 -10.60
C LYS A 11 0.78 4.95 -11.33
N LEU A 12 1.07 6.20 -10.99
CA LEU A 12 2.23 6.92 -11.48
C LEU A 12 3.54 6.16 -11.21
N LEU A 13 3.77 5.75 -9.95
CA LEU A 13 4.99 5.03 -9.58
C LEU A 13 5.10 3.71 -10.35
N ALA A 14 3.98 3.03 -10.60
CA ALA A 14 3.96 1.81 -11.41
C ALA A 14 4.37 2.07 -12.88
N LEU A 15 3.96 3.20 -13.46
CA LEU A 15 4.37 3.62 -14.82
C LEU A 15 5.85 4.04 -14.88
N ALA A 16 6.35 4.66 -13.80
CA ALA A 16 7.73 5.12 -13.69
C ALA A 16 8.75 3.99 -13.40
N THR A 17 8.29 2.76 -13.19
CA THR A 17 9.13 1.63 -12.76
C THR A 17 9.26 0.60 -13.86
N ASP A 18 10.49 0.34 -14.32
CA ASP A 18 10.76 -0.72 -15.29
C ASP A 18 10.92 -2.06 -14.55
N ARG A 19 9.80 -2.77 -14.42
CA ARG A 19 9.74 -4.07 -13.74
C ARG A 19 10.47 -5.16 -14.52
N GLU A 20 10.49 -5.10 -15.84
CA GLU A 20 11.17 -6.11 -16.64
C GLU A 20 12.69 -5.99 -16.51
N ALA A 21 13.23 -4.78 -16.55
CA ALA A 21 14.66 -4.56 -16.32
C ALA A 21 15.09 -5.04 -14.94
N LEU A 22 14.30 -4.77 -13.89
CA LEU A 22 14.58 -5.25 -12.54
C LEU A 22 14.62 -6.78 -12.48
N ILE A 23 13.64 -7.45 -13.11
CA ILE A 23 13.59 -8.91 -13.17
C ILE A 23 14.82 -9.48 -13.89
N ARG A 24 15.18 -8.91 -15.05
CA ARG A 24 16.30 -9.38 -15.86
C ARG A 24 17.65 -9.19 -15.16
N TYR A 25 17.91 -7.99 -14.65
CA TYR A 25 19.23 -7.61 -14.14
C TYR A 25 19.44 -7.90 -12.65
N LEU A 26 18.43 -7.63 -11.80
CA LEU A 26 18.58 -7.82 -10.34
C LEU A 26 18.12 -9.22 -9.90
N LEU A 27 17.03 -9.71 -10.46
CA LEU A 27 16.47 -11.02 -10.11
C LEU A 27 16.97 -12.15 -11.02
N ARG A 28 17.90 -11.86 -11.94
CA ARG A 28 18.53 -12.85 -12.86
C ARG A 28 17.50 -13.69 -13.62
N GLY A 29 16.35 -13.12 -13.95
CA GLY A 29 15.26 -13.82 -14.64
C GLY A 29 14.48 -14.84 -13.79
N GLN A 30 14.73 -14.91 -12.47
CA GLN A 30 14.08 -15.87 -11.58
C GLN A 30 12.66 -15.47 -11.16
N ALA A 31 12.22 -14.25 -11.49
CA ALA A 31 10.89 -13.75 -11.19
C ALA A 31 10.02 -13.66 -12.44
N LYS A 32 8.72 -13.90 -12.28
CA LYS A 32 7.70 -13.65 -13.30
C LYS A 32 7.02 -12.32 -13.04
N LEU A 33 6.65 -11.60 -14.09
CA LEU A 33 5.91 -10.34 -13.96
C LEU A 33 4.54 -10.62 -13.33
N ALA A 34 4.26 -10.00 -12.19
CA ALA A 34 2.96 -10.11 -11.53
C ALA A 34 1.93 -9.23 -12.25
N GLY A 35 0.91 -9.87 -12.81
CA GLY A 35 -0.25 -9.20 -13.41
C GLY A 35 -1.35 -8.85 -12.40
N GLY A 36 -1.41 -9.55 -11.27
CA GLY A 36 -2.44 -9.38 -10.25
C GLY A 36 -2.01 -9.89 -8.88
N ALA A 37 -2.96 -10.01 -7.95
CA ALA A 37 -2.70 -10.48 -6.59
C ALA A 37 -2.28 -11.96 -6.53
N LEU A 38 -2.71 -12.74 -7.51
CA LEU A 38 -2.37 -14.15 -7.64
C LEU A 38 -1.31 -14.32 -8.74
N PRO A 39 -0.40 -15.30 -8.59
CA PRO A 39 0.53 -15.63 -9.65
C PRO A 39 -0.25 -16.10 -10.90
N PRO A 40 0.28 -15.84 -12.10
CA PRO A 40 -0.44 -16.12 -13.35
C PRO A 40 -0.77 -17.61 -13.55
N ASP A 41 0.00 -18.50 -12.93
CA ASP A 41 -0.22 -19.96 -13.01
C ASP A 41 -1.30 -20.46 -12.03
N HIS A 42 -1.93 -19.58 -11.24
CA HIS A 42 -2.94 -19.96 -10.26
C HIS A 42 -4.33 -20.11 -10.90
N TRP A 43 -5.09 -21.14 -10.53
CA TRP A 43 -6.41 -21.45 -11.10
C TRP A 43 -7.44 -20.31 -10.98
N ALA A 44 -7.35 -19.52 -9.90
CA ALA A 44 -8.20 -18.36 -9.65
C ALA A 44 -7.59 -17.03 -10.14
N ALA A 45 -6.51 -17.06 -10.91
CA ALA A 45 -5.92 -15.85 -11.45
C ALA A 45 -6.85 -15.25 -12.51
N GLU A 46 -7.22 -13.98 -12.33
CA GLU A 46 -7.92 -13.21 -13.35
C GLU A 46 -6.91 -12.77 -14.42
N PRO A 47 -7.06 -13.18 -15.69
CA PRO A 47 -6.13 -12.79 -16.75
C PRO A 47 -6.28 -11.32 -17.15
N ASN A 48 -7.48 -10.72 -17.00
CA ASN A 48 -7.75 -9.37 -17.48
C ASN A 48 -7.57 -8.30 -16.39
N VAL A 49 -6.41 -8.29 -15.74
CA VAL A 49 -6.07 -7.28 -14.73
C VAL A 49 -5.36 -6.10 -15.39
N ALA A 50 -5.66 -4.89 -14.92
CA ALA A 50 -5.04 -3.67 -15.41
C ALA A 50 -3.50 -3.72 -15.26
N GLN A 51 -2.81 -3.73 -16.40
CA GLN A 51 -1.36 -3.69 -16.45
C GLN A 51 -0.87 -2.24 -16.59
N TYR A 52 0.28 -1.97 -15.97
CA TYR A 52 0.93 -0.65 -16.01
C TYR A 52 2.30 -0.82 -16.67
N PRO A 53 2.41 -0.71 -18.01
CA PRO A 53 3.68 -0.80 -18.68
C PRO A 53 4.61 0.34 -18.26
N TYR A 54 5.92 0.14 -18.41
CA TYR A 54 6.90 1.17 -18.14
C TYR A 54 6.74 2.30 -19.17
N ASP A 55 6.31 3.47 -18.72
CA ASP A 55 6.09 4.67 -19.52
C ASP A 55 6.38 5.92 -18.68
N PRO A 56 7.65 6.36 -18.64
CA PRO A 56 8.03 7.54 -17.86
C PRO A 56 7.41 8.83 -18.40
N ALA A 57 7.11 8.92 -19.70
CA ALA A 57 6.50 10.12 -20.29
C ALA A 57 5.05 10.27 -19.81
N ARG A 58 4.29 9.18 -19.79
CA ARG A 58 2.94 9.17 -19.23
C ARG A 58 2.93 9.40 -17.73
N ALA A 59 3.97 8.93 -17.03
CA ALA A 59 4.15 9.26 -15.62
C ALA A 59 4.29 10.77 -15.41
N GLU A 60 5.10 11.46 -16.20
CA GLU A 60 5.23 12.93 -16.13
C GLU A 60 3.88 13.64 -16.35
N GLN A 61 3.10 13.22 -17.35
CA GLN A 61 1.77 13.79 -17.61
C GLN A 61 0.81 13.62 -16.43
N VAL A 62 0.83 12.46 -15.77
CA VAL A 62 -0.01 12.20 -14.59
C VAL A 62 0.41 13.08 -13.40
N LEU A 63 1.71 13.35 -13.24
CA LEU A 63 2.22 14.28 -12.22
C LEU A 63 1.80 15.72 -12.48
N ASP A 64 1.91 16.18 -13.73
CA ASP A 64 1.49 17.52 -14.13
C ASP A 64 -0.01 17.71 -13.90
N ALA A 65 -0.82 16.72 -14.30
CA ALA A 65 -2.27 16.72 -14.06
C ALA A 65 -2.64 16.61 -12.57
N ALA A 66 -1.76 16.04 -11.73
CA ALA A 66 -1.94 15.97 -10.28
C ALA A 66 -1.50 17.25 -9.56
N GLY A 67 -0.97 18.25 -10.27
CA GLY A 67 -0.51 19.52 -9.70
C GLY A 67 0.92 19.48 -9.15
N PHE A 68 1.76 18.56 -9.63
CA PHE A 68 3.19 18.46 -9.27
C PHE A 68 4.09 18.74 -10.49
N PRO A 69 4.15 19.99 -10.97
CA PRO A 69 5.04 20.37 -12.07
C PRO A 69 6.52 20.28 -11.65
N ARG A 70 7.42 20.11 -12.63
CA ARG A 70 8.87 20.22 -12.36
C ARG A 70 9.18 21.62 -11.82
N LYS A 71 9.86 21.66 -10.66
CA LYS A 71 10.44 22.89 -10.10
C LYS A 71 11.73 23.23 -10.83
N GLN A 72 12.33 24.39 -10.50
CA GLN A 72 13.61 24.83 -11.06
C GLN A 72 14.73 23.81 -10.84
N ASP A 73 14.70 23.07 -9.72
CA ASP A 73 15.66 22.02 -9.40
C ASP A 73 15.38 20.67 -10.10
N GLY A 74 14.34 20.61 -10.95
CA GLY A 74 13.90 19.39 -11.62
C GLY A 74 13.12 18.40 -10.73
N ILE A 75 13.03 18.67 -9.43
CA ILE A 75 12.36 17.81 -8.43
C ILE A 75 10.90 18.23 -8.25
N ARG A 76 10.00 17.26 -8.33
CA ARG A 76 8.54 17.37 -8.19
C ARG A 76 8.06 16.92 -6.81
N ALA A 77 8.62 15.83 -6.30
CA ALA A 77 8.24 15.22 -5.02
C ALA A 77 9.43 14.57 -4.32
N HIS A 78 9.36 14.52 -2.99
CA HIS A 78 10.32 13.80 -2.14
C HIS A 78 9.63 12.61 -1.48
N LEU A 79 10.23 11.44 -1.56
CA LEU A 79 9.76 10.20 -0.95
C LEU A 79 10.88 9.59 -0.12
N THR A 80 10.54 9.00 1.01
CA THR A 80 11.46 8.20 1.80
C THR A 80 11.01 6.74 1.75
N LEU A 81 11.90 5.86 1.29
CA LEU A 81 11.68 4.42 1.30
C LEU A 81 12.51 3.81 2.42
N LYS A 82 11.80 3.26 3.42
CA LYS A 82 12.41 2.39 4.43
C LYS A 82 12.55 0.99 3.84
N CYS A 83 13.77 0.47 3.81
CA CYS A 83 14.05 -0.86 3.27
C CYS A 83 14.93 -1.67 4.23
N SER A 84 14.99 -2.98 4.03
CA SER A 84 15.89 -3.87 4.79
C SER A 84 17.36 -3.55 4.48
N THR A 85 18.27 -3.87 5.40
CA THR A 85 19.73 -3.79 5.22
C THR A 85 20.29 -4.82 4.24
N GLU A 86 19.49 -5.82 3.84
CA GLU A 86 19.85 -6.85 2.87
C GLU A 86 20.31 -6.27 1.52
N GLU A 87 21.34 -6.89 0.91
CA GLU A 87 21.92 -6.42 -0.35
C GLU A 87 20.90 -6.34 -1.48
N GLN A 88 20.05 -7.36 -1.65
CA GLN A 88 19.06 -7.38 -2.72
C GLN A 88 18.05 -6.22 -2.57
N ALA A 89 17.57 -5.97 -1.35
CA ALA A 89 16.66 -4.87 -1.06
C ALA A 89 17.30 -3.49 -1.33
N ARG A 90 18.59 -3.33 -0.99
CA ARG A 90 19.35 -2.10 -1.28
C ARG A 90 19.54 -1.87 -2.78
N LEU A 91 19.87 -2.92 -3.55
CA LEU A 91 20.04 -2.83 -5.00
C LEU A 91 18.72 -2.45 -5.69
N ILE A 92 17.61 -3.07 -5.30
CA ILE A 92 16.27 -2.73 -5.80
C ILE A 92 15.91 -1.28 -5.45
N GLY A 93 16.18 -0.86 -4.20
CA GLY A 93 15.96 0.53 -3.78
C GLY A 93 16.77 1.54 -4.58
N ALA A 94 18.04 1.25 -4.86
CA ALA A 94 18.90 2.10 -5.69
C ALA A 94 18.40 2.20 -7.14
N ALA A 95 17.90 1.08 -7.69
CA ALA A 95 17.29 1.09 -9.02
C ALA A 95 16.01 1.94 -9.06
N PHE A 96 15.16 1.89 -8.04
CA PHE A 96 14.01 2.80 -7.92
C PHE A 96 14.44 4.26 -7.80
N GLN A 97 15.49 4.54 -7.03
CA GLN A 97 16.02 5.89 -6.88
C GLN A 97 16.43 6.48 -8.23
N GLU A 98 17.13 5.72 -9.06
CA GLU A 98 17.53 6.17 -10.40
C GLU A 98 16.33 6.29 -11.36
N GLN A 99 15.43 5.30 -11.39
CA GLN A 99 14.26 5.33 -12.28
C GLN A 99 13.32 6.50 -11.95
N TRP A 100 13.05 6.74 -10.67
CA TRP A 100 12.14 7.79 -10.23
C TRP A 100 12.76 9.18 -10.32
N ARG A 101 14.09 9.29 -10.19
CA ARG A 101 14.81 10.55 -10.41
C ARG A 101 14.60 11.09 -11.83
N ARG A 102 14.51 10.22 -12.84
CA ARG A 102 14.23 10.61 -14.24
C ARG A 102 12.90 11.33 -14.38
N VAL A 103 11.90 10.90 -13.64
CA VAL A 103 10.55 11.52 -13.62
C VAL A 103 10.51 12.76 -12.69
N GLY A 104 11.60 13.05 -11.96
CA GLY A 104 11.70 14.17 -11.03
C GLY A 104 11.23 13.84 -9.62
N ILE A 105 11.18 12.57 -9.23
CA ILE A 105 10.87 12.15 -7.87
C ILE A 105 12.19 11.82 -7.16
N GLN A 106 12.48 12.53 -6.08
CA GLN A 106 13.66 12.26 -5.27
C GLN A 106 13.33 11.20 -4.21
N LEU A 107 14.00 10.05 -4.30
CA LEU A 107 13.87 8.97 -3.33
C LEU A 107 15.04 8.99 -2.35
N GLU A 108 14.74 9.03 -1.05
CA GLU A 108 15.70 8.83 0.04
C GLU A 108 15.57 7.39 0.55
N LEU A 109 16.66 6.62 0.50
CA LEU A 109 16.69 5.25 1.03
C LEU A 109 17.12 5.27 2.49
N ARG A 110 16.29 4.70 3.36
CA ARG A 110 16.61 4.50 4.78
C ARG A 110 16.69 3.00 5.07
N PRO A 111 17.89 2.40 4.98
CA PRO A 111 18.05 1.01 5.36
C PRO A 111 17.89 0.87 6.87
N LEU A 112 17.03 -0.05 7.30
CA LEU A 112 16.78 -0.37 8.68
C LEU A 112 17.03 -1.86 8.91
N GLU A 113 17.54 -2.19 10.09
CA GLU A 113 17.62 -3.59 10.52
C GLU A 113 16.24 -4.23 10.51
N LEU A 114 16.19 -5.50 10.11
CA LEU A 114 14.96 -6.18 9.74
C LEU A 114 13.91 -6.15 10.88
N ALA A 115 14.35 -6.41 12.12
CA ALA A 115 13.51 -6.35 13.31
C ALA A 115 12.97 -4.93 13.57
N THR A 116 13.80 -3.91 13.36
CA THR A 116 13.42 -2.50 13.50
C THR A 116 12.41 -2.11 12.43
N LEU A 117 12.62 -2.52 11.18
CA LEU A 117 11.68 -2.29 10.08
C LEU A 117 10.30 -2.90 10.39
N PHE A 118 10.25 -4.15 10.84
CA PHE A 118 8.99 -4.79 11.21
C PHE A 118 8.29 -4.08 12.37
N SER A 119 9.03 -3.66 13.40
CA SER A 119 8.46 -2.91 14.52
C SER A 119 7.94 -1.52 14.11
N ASP A 120 8.61 -0.85 13.17
CA ASP A 120 8.21 0.43 12.61
C ASP A 120 6.93 0.28 11.77
N VAL A 121 6.84 -0.74 10.92
CA VAL A 121 5.64 -1.04 10.13
C VAL A 121 4.46 -1.42 11.04
N ALA A 122 4.71 -2.20 12.09
CA ALA A 122 3.69 -2.58 13.06
C ALA A 122 3.16 -1.39 13.87
N SER A 123 4.04 -0.48 14.29
CA SER A 123 3.67 0.73 15.04
C SER A 123 2.98 1.79 14.17
N ALA A 124 3.24 1.81 12.85
CA ALA A 124 2.57 2.66 11.86
C ALA A 124 1.09 2.25 11.57
N GLY A 125 0.53 1.26 12.29
CA GLY A 125 -0.88 0.91 12.21
C GLY A 125 -1.23 -0.18 11.19
N LEU A 126 -0.23 -0.85 10.60
CA LEU A 126 -0.41 -1.97 9.67
C LEU A 126 -0.25 -3.35 10.33
N ALA A 127 -0.17 -3.42 11.66
CA ALA A 127 -0.22 -4.69 12.37
C ALA A 127 -1.62 -5.32 12.26
N PRO A 128 -1.75 -6.65 12.06
CA PRO A 128 -2.96 -7.35 12.45
C PRO A 128 -3.12 -7.11 13.95
N THR A 129 -4.09 -6.28 14.33
CA THR A 129 -4.38 -5.97 15.73
C THR A 129 -4.52 -7.27 16.50
N PRO A 130 -3.64 -7.59 17.48
CA PRO A 130 -3.86 -8.75 18.29
C PRO A 130 -5.16 -8.54 19.08
N ILE A 131 -5.89 -9.64 19.27
CA ILE A 131 -7.22 -9.86 19.89
C ILE A 131 -7.49 -9.14 21.25
N ARG A 132 -6.57 -8.30 21.74
CA ARG A 132 -6.67 -7.49 22.96
C ARG A 132 -7.92 -6.58 23.01
N THR A 133 -8.43 -6.12 21.87
CA THR A 133 -9.62 -5.25 21.83
C THR A 133 -10.92 -6.02 22.14
N PHE A 134 -10.97 -7.34 21.91
CA PHE A 134 -12.21 -8.10 22.08
C PHE A 134 -12.58 -8.34 23.56
N LEU A 135 -11.60 -8.43 24.45
CA LEU A 135 -11.86 -8.70 25.87
C LEU A 135 -12.42 -7.46 26.61
N ASN A 136 -12.06 -6.24 26.20
CA ASN A 136 -12.61 -5.02 26.79
C ASN A 136 -14.05 -4.71 26.33
N MET A 137 -14.51 -5.32 25.24
CA MET A 137 -15.88 -5.14 24.74
C MET A 137 -16.90 -6.04 25.45
N LEU A 138 -16.47 -7.19 25.98
CA LEU A 138 -17.34 -8.09 26.76
C LEU A 138 -17.53 -7.64 28.21
N SER A 139 -16.57 -6.91 28.79
CA SER A 139 -16.66 -6.38 30.16
C SER A 139 -17.70 -5.24 30.33
N ARG A 140 -18.04 -4.52 29.26
CA ARG A 140 -18.99 -3.37 29.32
C ARG A 140 -20.46 -3.72 29.06
N ARG A 141 -20.81 -4.97 28.73
CA ARG A 141 -22.21 -5.36 28.45
C ARG A 141 -23.00 -5.88 29.67
N SER A 142 -22.40 -6.00 30.85
CA SER A 142 -23.07 -6.51 32.06
C SER A 142 -23.89 -5.46 32.84
N ALA A 143 -24.08 -4.25 32.30
CA ALA A 143 -24.81 -3.17 32.99
C ALA A 143 -26.23 -2.90 32.47
N PHE A 144 -26.87 -3.82 31.72
CA PHE A 144 -28.31 -3.73 31.46
C PHE A 144 -29.09 -4.44 32.57
N ARG A 145 -29.27 -3.71 33.68
CA ARG A 145 -30.07 -4.10 34.84
C ARG A 145 -31.50 -4.48 34.40
N ARG A 146 -31.93 -5.68 34.81
CA ARG A 146 -33.34 -6.06 34.92
C ARG A 146 -33.96 -5.33 36.10
N THR A 147 -34.99 -4.53 35.85
CA THR A 147 -36.04 -4.12 36.83
C THR A 147 -37.30 -3.82 35.99
N ALA A 148 -38.20 -4.81 35.78
CA ALA A 148 -39.46 -5.05 36.53
C ALA A 148 -40.61 -4.09 36.11
N PRO A 149 -41.92 -4.36 36.35
CA PRO A 149 -42.70 -5.61 36.42
C PRO A 149 -44.07 -5.58 35.64
N ILE A 150 -44.72 -6.75 35.61
CA ILE A 150 -46.12 -7.19 35.35
C ILE A 150 -47.34 -6.24 35.48
N ALA A 151 -48.42 -6.66 34.77
CA ALA A 151 -49.87 -6.31 34.82
C ALA A 151 -50.33 -5.30 33.73
N GLY A 152 -51.37 -5.52 32.92
CA GLY A 152 -52.46 -6.49 32.81
C GLY A 152 -53.50 -5.94 31.79
N THR A 153 -54.56 -6.70 31.51
CA THR A 153 -55.84 -6.27 30.90
C THR A 153 -56.04 -6.46 29.37
N ILE A 154 -56.51 -7.68 29.02
CA ILE A 154 -57.81 -8.01 28.37
C ILE A 154 -58.45 -6.95 27.45
N ALA A 155 -58.74 -7.30 26.18
CA ALA A 155 -60.08 -7.13 25.56
C ALA A 155 -60.18 -7.69 24.12
N THR A 156 -61.11 -8.63 24.00
CA THR A 156 -61.91 -9.19 22.89
C THR A 156 -62.43 -8.23 21.79
N LEU A 157 -62.87 -8.83 20.66
CA LEU A 157 -63.62 -8.33 19.48
C LEU A 157 -62.76 -7.71 18.36
N ALA A 158 -62.89 -8.05 17.08
CA ALA A 158 -63.88 -8.82 16.33
C ALA A 158 -63.22 -9.46 15.09
#